data_AF-A0A7R9KA14-F1
#
_entry.id   AF-A0A7R9KA14-F1
#
_cell.length_a   1.000
_cell.length_b   1.000
_cell.length_c   1.000
_cell.angle_alpha   90.00
_cell.angle_beta   90.00
_cell.angle_gamma   90.00
#
_symmetry.space_group_name_H-M   'P 1'
#
loop_
_entity.id
_entity.type
_entity.pdbx_description
1 polymer ?
#
loop_
_entity_poly.entity_id
_entity_poly.type
_entity_poly.pdbx_seq_one_letter_code
_entity_poly.pdbx_strand_id
1 'polypeptide(L)'
;MIGHTVRNMQKSVIRICFHERRLQYMEKEQMAAWQASRPGERILEVDVPLSYGLYDVSQDRHNLNTVKFLWDPTKEVGVYVKVNCISTEFTPKRHGGEKGVTFKIQVETYFNGEDSGKHLHSAACQIKVFKLKGADRKHKQDRERILKRPLCEQDKFQPSYDCTVLNDVSLH
;
A
#
# COMPACT_ATOMS: atom_id res chain seq x y z
N MET A 1 -2.84 10.42 36.51
CA MET A 1 -3.74 9.66 35.61
C MET A 1 -3.09 9.40 34.24
N ILE A 2 -1.88 8.81 34.18
CA ILE A 2 -1.11 8.65 32.93
C ILE A 2 -1.00 7.16 32.52
N GLY A 3 -1.53 6.23 33.33
CA GLY A 3 -1.32 4.77 33.15
C GLY A 3 -2.35 4.02 32.31
N HIS A 4 -3.48 4.62 31.92
CA HIS A 4 -4.56 3.89 31.22
C HIS A 4 -4.48 3.94 29.69
N THR A 5 -3.80 4.92 29.10
CA THR A 5 -3.85 5.14 27.63
C THR A 5 -3.01 4.14 26.83
N VAL A 6 -1.94 3.58 27.41
CA VAL A 6 -1.03 2.66 26.69
C VAL A 6 -1.62 1.24 26.59
N ARG A 7 -2.56 0.84 27.46
CA ARG A 7 -3.00 -0.57 27.60
C ARG A 7 -3.85 -1.11 26.44
N ASN A 8 -4.41 -0.26 25.58
CA ASN A 8 -5.35 -0.67 24.51
C ASN A 8 -4.96 -0.18 23.11
N MET A 9 -3.69 0.16 22.88
CA MET A 9 -3.25 0.55 21.55
C MET A 9 -3.30 -0.62 20.57
N GLN A 10 -3.48 -0.31 19.30
CA GLN A 10 -3.35 -1.28 18.21
C GLN A 10 -2.10 -0.93 17.41
N LYS A 11 -1.45 -1.97 16.87
CA LYS A 11 -0.32 -1.83 15.98
C LYS A 11 -0.76 -2.16 14.57
N SER A 12 -0.59 -1.24 13.64
CA SER A 12 -0.79 -1.52 12.23
C SER A 12 0.54 -1.60 11.50
N VAL A 13 0.61 -2.55 10.56
CA VAL A 13 1.74 -2.77 9.65
C VAL A 13 1.20 -2.59 8.24
N ILE A 14 1.70 -1.57 7.53
CA ILE A 14 1.40 -1.36 6.12
C ILE A 14 2.58 -1.89 5.31
N ARG A 15 2.30 -2.78 4.36
CA ARG A 15 3.28 -3.38 3.46
C ARG A 15 2.85 -3.23 2.02
N ILE A 16 3.81 -2.92 1.14
CA ILE A 16 3.64 -3.07 -0.30
C ILE A 16 4.39 -4.30 -0.79
N CYS A 17 3.70 -5.17 -1.50
CA CYS A 17 4.25 -6.40 -2.08
C CYS A 17 3.77 -6.59 -3.52
N PHE A 18 4.39 -7.52 -4.25
CA PHE A 18 3.89 -7.86 -5.59
C PHE A 18 2.56 -8.60 -5.48
N HIS A 19 1.60 -8.25 -6.34
CA HIS A 19 0.36 -9.02 -6.43
C HIS A 19 0.56 -10.34 -7.20
N GLU A 20 1.40 -10.32 -8.24
CA GLU A 20 1.62 -11.47 -9.11
C GLU A 20 2.53 -12.52 -8.45
N ARG A 21 2.06 -13.79 -8.39
CA ARG A 21 2.76 -14.90 -7.73
C ARG A 21 4.22 -15.07 -8.19
N ARG A 22 4.48 -14.96 -9.50
CA ARG A 22 5.84 -15.08 -10.05
C ARG A 22 6.79 -14.02 -9.46
N LEU A 23 6.31 -12.79 -9.31
CA LEU A 23 7.11 -11.69 -8.76
C LEU A 23 7.25 -11.79 -7.24
N GLN A 24 6.29 -12.38 -6.53
CA GLN A 24 6.42 -12.67 -5.10
C GLN A 24 7.61 -13.59 -4.80
N TYR A 25 7.84 -14.63 -5.62
CA TYR A 25 9.02 -15.50 -5.48
C TYR A 25 10.35 -14.76 -5.68
N MET A 26 10.34 -13.70 -6.50
CA MET A 26 11.52 -12.87 -6.77
C MET A 26 11.52 -11.56 -5.97
N GLU A 27 10.63 -11.41 -4.98
CA GLU A 27 10.38 -10.10 -4.35
C GLU A 27 11.65 -9.54 -3.72
N LYS A 28 12.37 -10.38 -2.96
CA LYS A 28 13.63 -9.98 -2.32
C LYS A 28 14.66 -9.47 -3.34
N GLU A 29 14.81 -10.17 -4.46
CA GLU A 29 15.76 -9.79 -5.51
C GLU A 29 15.34 -8.48 -6.20
N GLN A 30 14.06 -8.35 -6.56
CA GLN A 30 13.54 -7.15 -7.21
C GLN A 30 13.63 -5.91 -6.31
N MET A 31 13.31 -6.05 -5.03
CA MET A 31 13.41 -4.95 -4.06
C MET A 31 14.87 -4.56 -3.79
N ALA A 32 15.78 -5.54 -3.71
CA ALA A 32 17.21 -5.27 -3.56
C ALA A 32 17.78 -4.56 -4.80
N ALA A 33 17.40 -4.98 -6.01
CA ALA A 33 17.81 -4.33 -7.25
C ALA A 33 17.29 -2.87 -7.32
N TRP A 34 16.04 -2.64 -6.92
CA TRP A 34 15.48 -1.29 -6.84
C TRP A 34 16.25 -0.42 -5.85
N GLN A 35 16.53 -0.92 -4.64
CA GLN A 35 17.30 -0.22 -3.62
C GLN A 35 18.72 0.11 -4.09
N ALA A 36 19.40 -0.82 -4.77
CA ALA A 36 20.74 -0.58 -5.31
C ALA A 36 20.77 0.56 -6.33
N SER A 37 19.70 0.71 -7.12
CA SER A 37 19.56 1.82 -8.07
C SER A 37 19.18 3.16 -7.44
N ARG A 38 18.74 3.15 -6.17
CA ARG A 38 18.28 4.33 -5.43
C ARG A 38 18.78 4.34 -3.97
N PRO A 39 20.08 4.55 -3.76
CA PRO A 39 20.65 4.52 -2.42
C PRO A 39 19.99 5.55 -1.49
N GLY A 40 19.51 5.10 -0.33
CA GLY A 40 18.89 5.96 0.68
C GLY A 40 17.38 6.17 0.53
N GLU A 41 16.77 5.78 -0.59
CA GLU A 41 15.32 5.81 -0.74
C GLU A 41 14.65 4.57 -0.13
N ARG A 42 13.44 4.76 0.43
CA ARG A 42 12.55 3.65 0.82
C ARG A 42 11.46 3.46 -0.23
N ILE A 43 10.92 2.25 -0.31
CA ILE A 43 9.81 1.95 -1.22
C ILE A 43 8.50 2.54 -0.69
N LEU A 44 8.27 2.40 0.63
CA LEU A 44 7.09 2.87 1.33
C LEU A 44 7.50 3.74 2.52
N GLU A 45 6.88 4.92 2.60
CA GLU A 45 7.15 5.92 3.65
C GLU A 45 5.85 6.51 4.20
N VAL A 46 5.87 6.93 5.47
CA VAL A 46 4.80 7.75 6.05
C VAL A 46 5.15 9.22 5.91
N ASP A 47 4.23 10.01 5.38
CA ASP A 47 4.26 11.47 5.45
C ASP A 47 3.72 11.91 6.82
N VAL A 48 4.61 11.97 7.81
CA VAL A 48 4.26 12.28 9.20
C VAL A 48 3.58 13.66 9.33
N PRO A 49 4.06 14.75 8.67
CA PRO A 49 3.38 16.04 8.73
C PRO A 49 1.92 16.06 8.25
N LEU A 50 1.57 15.22 7.26
CA LEU A 50 0.19 15.10 6.78
C LEU A 50 -0.65 14.13 7.61
N SER A 51 0.00 13.24 8.37
CA SER A 51 -0.66 12.20 9.16
C SER A 51 -1.06 12.67 10.56
N TYR A 52 -2.04 12.00 11.16
CA TYR A 52 -2.52 12.30 12.51
C TYR A 52 -2.97 11.04 13.25
N GLY A 53 -2.93 11.08 14.58
CA GLY A 53 -3.33 9.94 15.43
C GLY A 53 -2.31 8.79 15.47
N LEU A 54 -1.13 8.96 14.87
CA LEU A 54 -0.05 7.97 14.88
C LEU A 54 0.86 8.14 16.09
N TYR A 55 1.29 7.02 16.65
CA TYR A 55 2.29 6.91 17.70
C TYR A 55 3.36 5.91 17.27
N ASP A 56 4.58 6.04 17.80
CA ASP A 56 5.68 5.10 17.59
C ASP A 56 5.85 4.64 16.13
N VAL A 57 5.86 5.61 15.20
CA VAL A 57 6.04 5.32 13.78
C VAL A 57 7.44 4.72 13.56
N SER A 58 7.47 3.51 13.02
CA SER A 58 8.68 2.74 12.77
C SER A 58 8.83 2.43 11.28
N GLN A 59 9.99 2.81 10.74
CA GLN A 59 10.36 2.64 9.34
C GLN A 59 11.75 1.96 9.27
N ASP A 60 11.76 0.63 9.37
CA ASP A 60 12.99 -0.18 9.46
C ASP A 60 13.86 -0.05 8.20
N ARG A 61 15.14 0.27 8.39
CA ARG A 61 16.14 0.48 7.33
C ARG A 61 16.37 -0.74 6.44
N HIS A 62 16.08 -1.94 6.93
CA HIS A 62 16.23 -3.19 6.16
C HIS A 62 14.92 -3.64 5.50
N ASN A 63 13.77 -3.16 5.99
CA ASN A 63 12.45 -3.47 5.45
C ASN A 63 11.85 -2.22 4.77
N LEU A 64 12.35 -1.91 3.57
CA LEU A 64 12.03 -0.67 2.85
C LEU A 64 10.59 -0.57 2.33
N ASN A 65 9.90 -1.71 2.21
CA ASN A 65 8.53 -1.80 1.71
C ASN A 65 7.49 -1.90 2.83
N THR A 66 7.89 -1.60 4.08
CA THR A 66 7.04 -1.75 5.27
C THR A 66 7.13 -0.52 6.16
N VAL A 67 5.99 -0.11 6.72
CA VAL A 67 5.92 0.89 7.80
C VAL A 67 5.03 0.34 8.91
N LYS A 68 5.33 0.68 10.16
CA LYS A 68 4.58 0.25 11.34
C LYS A 68 4.26 1.46 12.20
N PHE A 69 3.12 1.46 12.87
CA PHE A 69 2.77 2.50 13.83
C PHE A 69 1.76 1.96 14.84
N LEU A 70 1.68 2.62 15.98
CA LEU A 70 0.64 2.42 16.97
C LEU A 70 -0.45 3.47 16.81
N TRP A 71 -1.69 3.12 17.16
CA TRP A 71 -2.82 4.03 17.17
C TRP A 71 -3.83 3.64 18.25
N ASP A 72 -4.64 4.62 18.64
CA ASP A 72 -5.70 4.45 19.64
C ASP A 72 -7.01 4.11 18.91
N PRO A 73 -7.58 2.91 19.09
CA PRO A 73 -8.79 2.50 18.39
C PRO A 73 -10.05 3.27 18.78
N THR A 74 -9.98 4.10 19.82
CA THR A 74 -11.08 4.98 20.25
C THR A 74 -11.03 6.37 19.60
N LYS A 75 -10.00 6.65 18.79
CA LYS A 75 -9.78 7.94 18.14
C LYS A 75 -9.67 7.77 16.63
N GLU A 76 -9.91 8.86 15.93
CA GLU A 76 -9.66 8.92 14.49
C GLU A 76 -8.15 8.90 14.20
N VAL A 77 -7.77 8.16 13.16
CA VAL A 77 -6.38 8.05 12.69
C VAL A 77 -6.34 8.20 11.17
N GLY A 78 -5.38 8.98 10.68
CA GLY A 78 -5.13 9.18 9.25
C GLY A 78 -3.64 9.00 8.94
N VAL A 79 -3.34 8.09 8.01
CA VAL A 79 -1.97 7.79 7.56
C VAL A 79 -1.81 8.19 6.11
N TYR A 80 -0.89 9.11 5.84
CA TYR A 80 -0.51 9.47 4.49
C TYR A 80 0.75 8.71 4.13
N VAL A 81 0.70 7.92 3.05
CA VAL A 81 1.84 7.12 2.60
C VAL A 81 2.36 7.57 1.24
N LYS A 82 3.68 7.52 1.07
CA LYS A 82 4.35 7.71 -0.21
C LYS A 82 4.88 6.38 -0.70
N VAL A 83 4.61 6.07 -1.97
CA VAL A 83 5.16 4.91 -2.66
C VAL A 83 6.14 5.39 -3.72
N ASN A 84 7.43 5.15 -3.51
CA ASN A 84 8.49 5.74 -4.32
C ASN A 84 8.85 4.87 -5.54
N CYS A 85 8.44 3.61 -5.55
CA CYS A 85 8.65 2.71 -6.68
C CYS A 85 7.50 2.77 -7.69
N ILE A 86 7.81 2.78 -8.98
CA ILE A 86 6.84 2.83 -10.08
C ILE A 86 6.62 1.44 -10.68
N SER A 87 5.38 1.11 -11.04
CA SER A 87 5.00 -0.21 -11.55
C SER A 87 5.79 -0.66 -12.80
N THR A 88 6.27 0.26 -13.63
CA THR A 88 7.05 -0.08 -14.84
C THR A 88 8.52 -0.36 -14.55
N GLU A 89 9.04 -0.05 -13.36
CA GLU A 89 10.46 -0.30 -13.01
C GLU A 89 10.76 -1.79 -12.77
N PHE A 90 9.70 -2.57 -12.56
CA PHE A 90 9.73 -4.00 -12.31
C PHE A 90 9.29 -4.82 -13.53
N THR A 91 9.20 -4.21 -14.71
CA THR A 91 9.03 -4.95 -15.98
C THR A 91 10.39 -5.25 -16.60
N PRO A 92 10.52 -6.26 -17.47
CA PRO A 92 11.81 -6.63 -18.07
C PRO A 92 12.52 -5.48 -18.77
N LYS A 93 11.79 -4.61 -19.47
CA LYS A 93 12.38 -3.47 -20.18
C LYS A 93 12.63 -2.25 -19.28
N ARG A 94 12.06 -2.22 -18.07
CA ARG A 94 12.21 -1.17 -17.03
C ARG A 94 11.91 0.28 -17.45
N HIS A 95 11.56 0.53 -18.71
CA HIS A 95 11.21 1.82 -19.28
C HIS A 95 9.69 1.93 -19.54
N GLY A 96 9.20 3.15 -19.71
CA GLY A 96 7.79 3.40 -20.02
C GLY A 96 7.34 2.71 -21.31
N GLY A 97 6.05 2.38 -21.41
CA GLY A 97 5.41 1.79 -22.60
C GLY A 97 4.88 0.37 -22.41
N GLU A 98 5.37 -0.36 -21.40
CA GLU A 98 4.83 -1.67 -21.02
C GLU A 98 3.75 -1.58 -19.94
N LYS A 99 2.90 -2.60 -19.86
CA LYS A 99 1.95 -2.76 -18.75
C LYS A 99 2.76 -2.98 -17.46
N GLY A 100 2.85 -1.93 -16.63
CA GLY A 100 3.51 -2.02 -15.33
C GLY A 100 2.88 -3.09 -14.44
N VAL A 101 3.69 -3.64 -13.53
CA VAL A 101 3.29 -4.68 -12.58
C VAL A 101 2.21 -4.17 -11.63
N THR A 102 1.40 -5.08 -11.10
CA THR A 102 0.42 -4.75 -10.05
C THR A 102 1.04 -5.02 -8.68
N PHE A 103 0.96 -4.04 -7.79
CA PHE A 103 1.29 -4.23 -6.38
C PHE A 103 0.03 -4.50 -5.56
N LYS A 104 0.24 -5.01 -4.35
CA LYS A 104 -0.77 -5.09 -3.30
C LYS A 104 -0.28 -4.26 -2.13
N ILE A 105 -1.09 -3.30 -1.69
CA ILE A 105 -0.92 -2.70 -0.36
C ILE A 105 -1.73 -3.54 0.62
N GLN A 106 -1.09 -3.99 1.68
CA GLN A 106 -1.67 -4.83 2.71
C GLN A 106 -1.49 -4.14 4.06
N VAL A 107 -2.56 -4.09 4.84
CA VAL A 107 -2.60 -3.55 6.18
C VAL A 107 -2.93 -4.69 7.13
N GLU A 108 -2.06 -4.91 8.10
CA GLU A 108 -2.24 -5.93 9.15
C GLU A 108 -2.30 -5.22 10.49
N THR A 109 -3.35 -5.49 11.26
CA THR A 109 -3.58 -4.88 12.57
C THR A 109 -3.44 -5.93 13.66
N TYR A 110 -2.70 -5.59 14.70
CA TYR A 110 -2.38 -6.44 15.83
C TYR A 110 -2.72 -5.74 17.14
N PHE A 111 -3.06 -6.52 18.16
CA PHE A 111 -3.20 -6.02 19.51
C PHE A 111 -1.83 -5.65 20.09
N ASN A 112 -1.76 -4.52 20.80
CA ASN A 112 -0.55 -4.01 21.43
C ASN A 112 -0.79 -3.76 22.94
N GLY A 113 -1.10 -4.85 23.66
CA GLY A 113 -1.31 -4.89 25.11
C GLY A 113 -0.69 -6.15 25.72
N GLU A 114 -1.33 -6.76 26.73
CA GLU A 114 -0.82 -7.98 27.40
C GLU A 114 -0.60 -9.15 26.41
N ASP A 115 -1.47 -9.28 25.40
CA ASP A 115 -1.31 -10.18 24.25
C ASP A 115 -0.60 -9.50 23.07
N SER A 116 0.53 -8.83 23.31
CA SER A 116 1.24 -8.11 22.26
C SER A 116 1.57 -9.03 21.08
N GLY A 117 1.13 -8.66 19.88
CA GLY A 117 1.35 -9.46 18.67
C GLY A 117 0.20 -10.38 18.26
N LYS A 118 -0.90 -10.45 19.02
CA LYS A 118 -2.14 -11.11 18.55
C LYS A 118 -2.65 -10.41 17.29
N HIS A 119 -2.79 -11.15 16.20
CA HIS A 119 -3.41 -10.65 14.96
C HIS A 119 -4.90 -10.38 15.17
N LEU A 120 -5.38 -9.26 14.64
CA LEU A 120 -6.79 -8.85 14.72
C LEU A 120 -7.44 -8.83 13.35
N HIS A 121 -6.78 -8.24 12.36
CA HIS A 121 -7.37 -8.01 11.05
C HIS A 121 -6.31 -7.85 9.97
N SER A 122 -6.63 -8.27 8.76
CA SER A 122 -5.83 -8.02 7.58
C SER A 122 -6.73 -7.61 6.43
N ALA A 123 -6.37 -6.53 5.73
CA ALA A 123 -7.05 -6.11 4.52
C ALA A 123 -6.05 -5.60 3.48
N ALA A 124 -6.44 -5.64 2.21
CA ALA A 124 -5.59 -5.26 1.12
C ALA A 124 -6.35 -4.68 -0.08
N CYS A 125 -5.64 -3.92 -0.91
CA CYS A 125 -6.10 -3.56 -2.24
C CYS A 125 -4.95 -3.60 -3.26
N GLN A 126 -5.31 -3.70 -4.53
CA GLN A 126 -4.34 -3.65 -5.62
C GLN A 126 -4.06 -2.20 -6.00
N ILE A 127 -2.80 -1.88 -6.25
CA ILE A 127 -2.39 -0.56 -6.70
C ILE A 127 -1.45 -0.65 -7.90
N LYS A 128 -1.46 0.42 -8.70
CA LYS A 128 -0.44 0.69 -9.71
C LYS A 128 0.11 2.08 -9.50
N VAL A 129 1.42 2.20 -9.51
CA VAL A 129 2.13 3.46 -9.28
C VAL A 129 2.65 3.97 -10.61
N PHE A 130 2.40 5.24 -10.89
CA PHE A 130 2.72 5.88 -12.16
C PHE A 130 3.65 7.07 -11.95
N LYS A 131 4.51 7.37 -12.94
CA LYS A 131 5.29 8.61 -12.94
C LYS A 131 4.42 9.81 -13.27
N LEU A 132 4.66 10.94 -12.60
CA LEU A 132 3.99 12.22 -12.83
C LEU A 132 2.45 12.05 -12.77
N LYS A 133 1.71 12.79 -13.61
CA LYS A 133 0.25 12.66 -13.78
C LYS A 133 -0.19 11.39 -14.53
N GLY A 134 0.60 10.32 -14.48
CA GLY A 134 0.33 9.08 -15.21
C GLY A 134 -0.94 8.38 -14.74
N ALA A 135 -1.23 8.42 -13.43
CA ALA A 135 -2.48 7.90 -12.86
C ALA A 135 -3.69 8.65 -13.41
N ASP A 136 -3.68 9.99 -13.39
CA ASP A 136 -4.78 10.84 -13.89
C ASP A 136 -5.04 10.58 -15.38
N ARG A 137 -3.98 10.52 -16.20
CA ARG A 137 -4.11 10.20 -17.62
C ARG A 137 -4.71 8.82 -17.83
N LYS A 138 -4.30 7.83 -17.04
CA LYS A 138 -4.80 6.46 -17.14
C LYS A 138 -6.27 6.37 -16.74
N HIS A 139 -6.65 7.01 -15.64
CA HIS A 139 -8.03 7.08 -15.16
C HIS A 139 -8.95 7.73 -16.21
N LYS A 140 -8.54 8.89 -16.76
CA LYS A 140 -9.27 9.56 -17.83
C LYS A 140 -9.43 8.67 -19.08
N GLN A 141 -8.34 8.04 -19.54
CA GLN A 141 -8.36 7.16 -20.72
C GLN A 141 -9.27 5.94 -20.49
N ASP A 142 -9.20 5.31 -19.31
CA ASP A 142 -10.01 4.14 -19.00
C ASP A 142 -11.50 4.51 -18.91
N ARG A 143 -11.83 5.66 -18.32
CA ARG A 143 -13.19 6.21 -18.27
C ARG A 143 -13.75 6.49 -19.67
N GLU A 144 -13.00 7.20 -20.51
CA GLU A 144 -13.41 7.49 -21.89
C GLU A 144 -13.59 6.22 -22.72
N ARG A 145 -12.75 5.21 -22.50
CA ARG A 145 -12.85 3.92 -23.17
C ARG A 145 -14.10 3.15 -22.74
N ILE A 146 -14.48 3.18 -21.46
CA ILE A 146 -15.70 2.52 -20.96
C ILE A 146 -16.94 3.21 -21.50
N LEU A 147 -16.99 4.55 -21.48
CA LEU A 147 -18.13 5.34 -21.97
C LEU A 147 -18.45 5.12 -23.47
N LYS A 148 -17.46 4.71 -24.26
CA LYS A 148 -17.63 4.39 -25.70
C LYS A 148 -18.19 2.99 -25.95
N ARG A 149 -18.34 2.14 -24.93
CA ARG A 149 -18.88 0.78 -25.06
C ARG A 149 -20.41 0.76 -24.96
N PRO A 150 -21.08 -0.27 -25.52
CA PRO A 150 -22.50 -0.50 -25.28
C PRO A 150 -22.81 -0.62 -23.78
N LEU A 151 -24.00 -0.16 -23.34
CA LEU A 151 -24.38 -0.15 -21.92
C LEU A 151 -24.23 -1.52 -21.25
N CYS A 152 -24.63 -2.61 -21.93
CA CYS A 152 -24.48 -3.97 -21.41
C CYS A 152 -23.03 -4.43 -21.23
N GLU A 153 -22.07 -3.76 -21.86
CA GLU A 153 -20.64 -3.99 -21.61
C GLU A 153 -20.09 -3.09 -20.51
N GLN A 154 -20.66 -1.89 -20.31
CA GLN A 154 -20.22 -0.96 -19.27
C GLN A 154 -20.39 -1.57 -17.88
N ASP A 155 -21.50 -2.27 -17.65
CA ASP A 155 -21.80 -2.96 -16.38
C ASP A 155 -20.80 -4.07 -16.01
N LYS A 156 -19.95 -4.51 -16.97
CA LYS A 156 -18.89 -5.50 -16.74
C LYS A 156 -17.63 -4.89 -16.13
N PHE A 157 -17.52 -3.56 -16.07
CA PHE A 157 -16.36 -2.86 -15.52
C PHE A 157 -16.60 -2.41 -14.08
N GLN A 158 -15.52 -2.39 -13.30
CA GLN A 158 -15.59 -1.88 -11.93
C GLN A 158 -15.88 -0.36 -11.94
N PRO A 159 -16.88 0.11 -11.17
CA PRO A 159 -17.13 1.54 -11.03
C PRO A 159 -15.96 2.28 -10.39
N SER A 160 -15.83 3.57 -10.69
CA SER A 160 -14.90 4.46 -9.98
C SER A 160 -15.57 5.03 -8.72
N TYR A 161 -14.80 5.13 -7.65
CA TYR A 161 -15.22 5.71 -6.37
C TYR A 161 -14.17 6.72 -5.90
N ASP A 162 -14.57 7.64 -5.01
CA ASP A 162 -13.66 8.64 -4.43
C ASP A 162 -12.62 8.02 -3.51
N CYS A 163 -12.97 6.89 -2.88
CA CYS A 163 -12.06 6.11 -2.05
C CYS A 163 -12.16 4.61 -2.38
N THR A 164 -11.08 3.88 -2.11
CA THR A 164 -11.07 2.42 -2.21
C THR A 164 -11.15 1.82 -0.82
N VAL A 165 -12.20 1.04 -0.55
CA VAL A 165 -12.29 0.22 0.65
C VAL A 165 -11.39 -1.00 0.47
N LEU A 166 -10.53 -1.29 1.44
CA LEU A 166 -9.66 -2.45 1.39
C LEU A 166 -10.51 -3.71 1.61
N ASN A 167 -10.19 -4.77 0.87
CA ASN A 167 -10.87 -6.07 1.03
C ASN A 167 -10.19 -6.88 2.12
N ASP A 168 -10.99 -7.58 2.93
CA ASP A 168 -10.48 -8.53 3.93
C ASP A 168 -9.65 -9.62 3.25
N VAL A 169 -8.54 -10.00 3.89
CA VAL A 169 -7.68 -11.09 3.42
C VAL A 169 -7.33 -12.02 4.58
N SER A 170 -7.36 -13.33 4.32
CA SER A 170 -6.87 -14.32 5.27
C SER A 170 -5.34 -14.34 5.28
N LEU A 171 -4.75 -14.47 6.47
CA LEU A 171 -3.36 -14.87 6.59
C LEU A 171 -3.25 -16.35 6.20
N HIS A 172 -2.46 -16.64 5.16
CA HIS A 172 -2.08 -18.00 4.77
C HIS A 172 -0.71 -18.34 5.32
#